data_AF-A0A401Q4Q7-F1
#
_entry.id   AF-A0A401Q4Q7-F1
#
_cell.length_a   1.000
_cell.length_b   1.000
_cell.length_c   1.000
_cell.angle_alpha   90.00
_cell.angle_beta   90.00
_cell.angle_gamma   90.00
#
_symmetry.space_group_name_H-M   'P 1'
#
loop_
_entity.id
_entity.type
_entity.pdbx_description
1 polymer ?
#
loop_
_entity_poly.entity_id
_entity_poly.type
_entity_poly.pdbx_seq_one_letter_code
_entity_poly.pdbx_strand_id
1 'polypeptide(L)'
;PLCNLTLDDGYFEIVNTTWLHVNNETCPNGSEIYVPHQGPSEQYWDKVVLRRTSSVDETGEIVWYLALCLLLARLIIGAVLSKGIKSSGKVVYFTATFPYVVLIILLIRGLTLEGAYKGIEFYIGRQSDFSKLADAEHHSFYHINCIHWLGIGLAFVAYPEALAQLPWAPFWSILFFFMLLTLGFSSQFAGFETIITTLLDQFPKFLRSKRLYLITGVSFLFYLLGFLLVTQAGIYWINLIDHFCIGWGLIVSALLELIGLSWIYGKCNKKRIQIK
;
A
#
# COMPACT_ATOMS: atom_id res chain seq x y z
N PRO A 1 15.52 -6.03 26.83
CA PRO A 1 15.02 -4.98 27.75
C PRO A 1 16.11 -3.92 27.99
N LEU A 2 15.73 -2.66 28.01
CA LEU A 2 16.60 -1.58 28.49
C LEU A 2 16.16 -1.25 29.92
N CYS A 3 17.10 -0.78 30.75
CA CYS A 3 16.86 -0.51 32.15
C CYS A 3 17.31 0.90 32.49
N ASN A 4 16.49 1.63 33.24
CA ASN A 4 16.84 2.95 33.72
C ASN A 4 17.50 2.84 35.10
N LEU A 5 18.83 3.01 35.17
CA LEU A 5 19.57 3.02 36.43
C LEU A 5 19.73 4.45 36.95
N THR A 6 19.46 4.64 38.24
CA THR A 6 19.83 5.85 38.98
C THR A 6 21.22 5.67 39.56
N LEU A 7 22.19 6.46 39.09
CA LEU A 7 23.52 6.54 39.70
C LEU A 7 23.48 7.46 40.94
N ASP A 8 24.38 7.25 41.90
CA ASP A 8 24.44 7.97 43.19
C ASP A 8 24.53 9.52 43.05
N ASP A 9 24.93 10.02 41.88
CA ASP A 9 24.98 11.44 41.54
C ASP A 9 23.63 12.03 41.07
N GLY A 10 22.55 11.25 41.08
CA GLY A 10 21.19 11.69 40.70
C GLY A 10 20.92 11.74 39.19
N TYR A 11 21.83 11.23 38.37
CA TYR A 11 21.66 11.11 36.91
C TYR A 11 21.15 9.72 36.52
N PHE A 12 20.30 9.68 35.50
CA PHE A 12 19.69 8.46 34.94
C PHE A 12 20.50 7.97 33.73
N GLU A 13 20.92 6.71 33.72
CA GLU A 13 21.59 6.08 32.57
C GLU A 13 20.80 4.86 32.08
N ILE A 14 20.57 4.80 30.75
CA ILE A 14 19.82 3.71 30.12
C ILE A 14 20.82 2.61 29.71
N VAL A 15 20.75 1.47 30.38
CA VAL A 15 21.68 0.35 30.15
C VAL A 15 20.96 -0.89 29.61
N ASN A 16 21.69 -1.75 28.90
CA ASN A 16 21.14 -3.00 28.36
C ASN A 16 21.26 -4.16 29.38
N THR A 17 20.41 -5.18 29.27
CA THR A 17 20.41 -6.35 30.18
C THR A 17 21.69 -7.18 30.22
N THR A 18 22.43 -7.22 29.12
CA THR A 18 23.77 -7.81 29.00
C THR A 18 24.80 -7.00 29.80
N TRP A 19 24.74 -5.67 29.78
CA TRP A 19 25.60 -4.80 30.58
C TRP A 19 25.31 -4.97 32.07
N LEU A 20 24.03 -5.07 32.44
CA LEU A 20 23.60 -5.38 33.81
C LEU A 20 24.16 -6.72 34.30
N HIS A 21 24.09 -7.76 33.47
CA HIS A 21 24.63 -9.08 33.82
C HIS A 21 26.16 -9.07 33.95
N VAL A 22 26.88 -8.26 33.15
CA VAL A 22 28.34 -8.12 33.25
C VAL A 22 28.75 -7.38 34.53
N ASN A 23 27.96 -6.39 34.94
CA ASN A 23 28.24 -5.58 36.15
C ASN A 23 27.53 -6.09 37.42
N ASN A 24 26.86 -7.24 37.34
CA ASN A 24 26.11 -7.84 38.45
C ASN A 24 25.05 -6.91 39.08
N GLU A 25 24.49 -6.02 38.26
CA GLU A 25 23.46 -5.05 38.60
C GLU A 25 22.08 -5.62 38.23
N THR A 26 21.06 -5.35 39.05
CA THR A 26 19.68 -5.77 38.77
C THR A 26 18.78 -4.57 38.52
N CYS A 27 17.84 -4.68 37.59
CA CYS A 27 16.90 -3.60 37.31
C CYS A 27 16.04 -3.25 38.54
N PRO A 28 15.94 -1.95 38.91
CA PRO A 28 14.94 -1.52 39.87
C PRO A 28 13.52 -1.79 39.35
N ASN A 29 12.63 -2.28 40.23
CA ASN A 29 11.25 -2.59 39.88
C ASN A 29 10.53 -1.37 39.28
N GLY A 30 10.06 -1.48 38.03
CA GLY A 30 9.38 -0.40 37.30
C GLY A 30 10.27 0.46 36.39
N SER A 31 11.57 0.17 36.29
CA SER A 31 12.52 0.83 35.39
C SER A 31 12.76 0.08 34.06
N GLU A 32 12.05 -1.03 33.84
CA GLU A 32 12.14 -1.84 32.62
C GLU A 32 11.49 -1.11 31.44
N ILE A 33 12.33 -0.68 30.51
CA ILE A 33 11.89 -0.17 29.22
C ILE A 33 11.74 -1.37 28.28
N TYR A 34 10.48 -1.75 28.05
CA TYR A 34 10.12 -2.66 26.98
C TYR A 34 10.26 -1.92 25.65
N VAL A 35 11.43 -2.05 25.03
CA VAL A 35 11.58 -1.69 23.62
C VAL A 35 10.75 -2.70 22.83
N PRO A 36 9.71 -2.27 22.08
CA PRO A 36 8.96 -3.18 21.24
C PRO A 36 9.94 -3.84 20.26
N HIS A 37 10.06 -5.16 20.35
CA HIS A 37 10.96 -5.90 19.47
C HIS A 37 10.29 -5.96 18.10
N GLN A 38 10.71 -5.09 17.19
CA GLN A 38 10.23 -5.10 15.81
C GLN A 38 10.60 -6.42 15.15
N GLY A 39 9.63 -7.03 14.46
CA GLY A 39 9.84 -8.28 13.73
C GLY A 39 10.95 -8.14 12.68
N PRO A 40 11.65 -9.22 12.31
CA PRO A 40 12.71 -9.16 11.30
C PRO A 40 12.20 -8.67 9.93
N SER A 41 10.96 -9.00 9.59
CA SER A 41 10.20 -8.52 8.42
C SER A 41 9.99 -7.00 8.45
N GLU A 42 9.54 -6.47 9.59
CA GLU A 42 9.31 -5.04 9.82
C GLU A 42 10.62 -4.25 9.73
N GLN A 43 11.68 -4.74 10.37
CA GLN A 43 13.00 -4.11 10.29
C GLN A 43 13.54 -4.09 8.86
N TYR A 44 13.34 -5.17 8.10
CA TYR A 44 13.74 -5.22 6.69
C TYR A 44 12.97 -4.20 5.86
N TRP A 45 11.66 -4.08 6.07
CA TRP A 45 10.82 -3.10 5.38
C TRP A 45 11.26 -1.66 5.66
N ASP A 46 11.43 -1.31 6.94
CA ASP A 46 11.75 0.07 7.33
C ASP A 46 13.20 0.47 7.01
N LYS A 47 14.18 -0.41 7.30
CA LYS A 47 15.60 -0.07 7.17
C LYS A 47 16.20 -0.39 5.80
N VAL A 48 15.76 -1.47 5.16
CA VAL A 48 16.36 -1.94 3.90
C VAL A 48 15.53 -1.53 2.70
N VAL A 49 14.20 -1.70 2.73
CA VAL A 49 13.36 -1.37 1.57
C VAL A 49 13.08 0.13 1.50
N LEU A 50 12.58 0.73 2.59
CA LEU A 50 12.20 2.14 2.59
C LEU A 50 13.35 3.08 2.96
N ARG A 51 14.32 2.63 3.77
CA ARG A 51 15.31 3.50 4.43
C ARG A 51 14.64 4.70 5.11
N ARG A 52 13.57 4.43 5.86
CA ARG A 52 12.67 5.43 6.45
C ARG A 52 13.41 6.42 7.35
N THR A 53 13.09 7.71 7.21
CA THR A 53 13.50 8.77 8.15
C THR A 53 12.68 8.73 9.44
N SER A 54 13.23 9.26 10.54
CA SER A 54 12.55 9.34 11.84
C SER A 54 11.35 10.28 11.84
N SER A 55 11.34 11.29 10.97
CA SER A 55 10.35 12.37 10.96
C SER A 55 9.98 12.81 9.54
N VAL A 56 8.75 13.30 9.37
CA VAL A 56 8.22 13.81 8.09
C VAL A 56 8.96 15.05 7.59
N ASP A 57 9.44 15.88 8.52
CA ASP A 57 10.13 17.15 8.22
C ASP A 57 11.47 16.93 7.50
N GLU A 58 12.06 15.75 7.66
CA GLU A 58 13.26 15.32 6.95
C GLU A 58 12.83 14.48 5.76
N THR A 59 12.71 15.12 4.58
CA THR A 59 12.31 14.42 3.35
C THR A 59 13.33 13.34 2.94
N GLY A 60 14.57 13.48 3.42
CA GLY A 60 15.65 12.52 3.23
C GLY A 60 16.15 12.43 1.80
N GLU A 61 16.99 11.44 1.53
CA GLU A 61 17.52 11.19 0.19
C GLU A 61 16.52 10.41 -0.69
N ILE A 62 16.77 10.40 -2.00
CA ILE A 62 16.02 9.56 -2.92
C ILE A 62 16.56 8.14 -2.87
N VAL A 63 15.65 7.18 -2.70
CA VAL A 63 16.01 5.77 -2.70
C VAL A 63 16.14 5.28 -4.14
N TRP A 64 17.38 5.19 -4.64
CA TRP A 64 17.69 4.96 -6.06
C TRP A 64 17.11 3.66 -6.63
N TYR A 65 17.10 2.56 -5.87
CA TYR A 65 16.53 1.30 -6.35
C TYR A 65 15.01 1.36 -6.50
N LEU A 66 14.31 2.08 -5.62
CA LEU A 66 12.87 2.35 -5.78
C LEU A 66 12.62 3.27 -6.98
N ALA A 67 13.49 4.24 -7.24
CA ALA A 67 13.39 5.12 -8.42
C ALA A 67 13.56 4.33 -9.72
N LEU A 68 14.51 3.39 -9.75
CA LEU A 68 14.71 2.49 -10.87
C LEU A 68 13.51 1.56 -11.07
N CYS A 69 12.96 1.00 -9.99
CA CYS A 69 11.73 0.20 -10.07
C CYS A 69 10.53 1.00 -10.60
N LEU A 70 10.37 2.26 -10.16
CA LEU A 70 9.34 3.16 -10.68
C LEU A 70 9.55 3.43 -12.18
N LEU A 71 10.79 3.69 -12.60
CA LEU A 71 11.12 3.90 -14.02
C LEU A 71 10.80 2.66 -14.86
N LEU A 72 11.20 1.48 -14.40
CA LEU A 72 10.89 0.21 -15.07
C LEU A 72 9.38 -0.02 -15.18
N ALA A 73 8.61 0.23 -14.12
CA ALA A 73 7.15 0.11 -14.15
C ALA A 73 6.52 1.07 -15.18
N ARG A 74 7.00 2.32 -15.22
CA ARG A 74 6.54 3.34 -16.19
C ARG A 74 6.89 2.99 -17.64
N LEU A 75 8.03 2.37 -17.88
CA LEU A 75 8.42 1.86 -19.20
C LEU A 75 7.56 0.68 -19.64
N ILE A 76 7.29 -0.27 -18.74
CA ILE A 76 6.42 -1.43 -19.02
C ILE A 76 5.02 -0.94 -19.38
N ILE A 77 4.44 -0.04 -18.59
CA ILE A 77 3.12 0.56 -18.88
C ILE A 77 3.13 1.29 -20.23
N GLY A 78 4.13 2.13 -20.47
CA GLY A 78 4.27 2.83 -21.76
C GLY A 78 4.35 1.87 -22.95
N ALA A 79 5.12 0.79 -22.84
CA ALA A 79 5.29 -0.22 -23.88
C ALA A 79 3.99 -1.00 -24.16
N VAL A 80 3.26 -1.41 -23.12
CA VAL A 80 1.98 -2.12 -23.25
C VAL A 80 0.92 -1.24 -23.94
N LEU A 81 0.86 0.05 -23.60
CA LEU A 81 -0.10 1.00 -24.20
C LEU A 81 0.29 1.50 -25.59
N SER A 82 1.58 1.41 -25.96
CA SER A 82 2.08 1.92 -27.25
C SER A 82 1.32 1.32 -28.44
N LYS A 83 1.00 0.03 -28.39
CA LYS A 83 0.22 -0.69 -29.43
C LYS A 83 -1.30 -0.53 -29.29
N GLY A 84 -1.77 0.17 -28.27
CA GLY A 84 -3.18 0.48 -28.04
C GLY A 84 -3.98 -0.58 -27.32
N ILE A 85 -5.30 -0.38 -27.27
CA ILE A 85 -6.26 -1.15 -26.48
C ILE A 85 -6.24 -2.65 -26.80
N LYS A 86 -5.95 -3.01 -28.05
CA LYS A 86 -5.85 -4.42 -28.47
C LYS A 86 -4.64 -5.14 -27.85
N SER A 87 -3.57 -4.40 -27.55
CA SER A 87 -2.37 -4.94 -26.89
C SER A 87 -2.53 -4.93 -25.37
N SER A 88 -3.06 -3.81 -24.82
CA SER A 88 -3.40 -3.66 -23.41
C SER A 88 -4.32 -4.78 -22.95
N GLY A 89 -5.42 -5.03 -23.68
CA GLY A 89 -6.38 -6.09 -23.36
C GLY A 89 -5.75 -7.47 -23.23
N LYS A 90 -4.82 -7.87 -24.11
CA LYS A 90 -4.13 -9.17 -24.03
C LYS A 90 -3.33 -9.33 -22.73
N VAL A 91 -2.61 -8.28 -22.34
CA VAL A 91 -1.81 -8.29 -21.10
C VAL A 91 -2.74 -8.27 -19.89
N VAL A 92 -3.81 -7.48 -19.95
CA VAL A 92 -4.81 -7.37 -18.88
C VAL A 92 -5.50 -8.71 -18.60
N TYR A 93 -5.82 -9.52 -19.63
CA TYR A 93 -6.39 -10.86 -19.41
C TYR A 93 -5.49 -11.74 -18.54
N PHE A 94 -4.19 -11.71 -18.77
CA PHE A 94 -3.22 -12.45 -17.96
C PHE A 94 -3.12 -11.85 -16.54
N THR A 95 -2.92 -10.53 -16.42
CA THR A 95 -2.73 -9.88 -15.11
C THR A 95 -3.99 -9.89 -14.24
N ALA A 96 -5.19 -10.02 -14.83
CA ALA A 96 -6.44 -10.14 -14.10
C ALA A 96 -6.71 -11.56 -13.61
N THR A 97 -6.28 -12.59 -14.36
CA THR A 97 -6.53 -14.00 -14.01
C THR A 97 -5.50 -14.55 -13.04
N PHE A 98 -4.24 -14.15 -13.20
CA PHE A 98 -3.11 -14.67 -12.41
C PHE A 98 -3.31 -14.53 -10.88
N PRO A 99 -3.77 -13.38 -10.34
CA PRO A 99 -4.02 -13.25 -8.90
C PRO A 99 -5.03 -14.25 -8.34
N TYR A 100 -6.09 -14.57 -9.08
CA TYR A 100 -7.08 -15.55 -8.62
C TYR A 100 -6.49 -16.95 -8.52
N VAL A 101 -5.65 -17.35 -9.48
CA VAL A 101 -4.94 -18.64 -9.43
C VAL A 101 -4.04 -18.71 -8.21
N VAL A 102 -3.28 -17.64 -7.95
CA VAL A 102 -2.42 -17.54 -6.77
C VAL A 102 -3.22 -17.60 -5.47
N LEU A 103 -4.32 -16.86 -5.38
CA LEU A 103 -5.19 -16.86 -4.20
C LEU A 103 -5.76 -18.26 -3.93
N ILE A 104 -6.17 -19.01 -4.96
CA ILE A 104 -6.66 -20.38 -4.80
C ILE A 104 -5.54 -21.29 -4.28
N ILE A 105 -4.34 -21.20 -4.84
CA ILE A 105 -3.19 -22.00 -4.41
C ILE A 105 -2.81 -21.69 -2.95
N LEU A 106 -2.75 -20.41 -2.59
CA LEU A 106 -2.47 -19.96 -1.22
C LEU A 106 -3.60 -20.33 -0.24
N LEU A 107 -4.85 -20.31 -0.70
CA LEU A 107 -5.99 -20.75 0.10
C LEU A 107 -5.90 -22.23 0.44
N ILE A 108 -5.66 -23.10 -0.56
CA ILE A 108 -5.47 -24.53 -0.33
C ILE A 108 -4.31 -24.75 0.65
N ARG A 109 -3.18 -24.06 0.43
CA ARG A 109 -2.04 -24.19 1.34
C ARG A 109 -2.37 -23.70 2.75
N GLY A 110 -3.04 -22.57 2.89
CA GLY A 110 -3.45 -22.00 4.18
C GLY A 110 -4.38 -22.92 4.96
N LEU A 111 -5.33 -23.58 4.28
CA LEU A 111 -6.24 -24.55 4.89
C LEU A 111 -5.54 -25.85 5.33
N THR A 112 -4.42 -26.21 4.70
CA THR A 112 -3.62 -27.39 5.09
C THR A 112 -2.71 -27.14 6.30
N LEU A 113 -2.61 -25.92 6.81
CA LEU A 113 -1.77 -25.61 7.97
C LEU A 113 -2.49 -25.91 9.28
N GLU A 114 -1.74 -26.42 10.26
CA GLU A 114 -2.26 -26.64 11.60
C GLU A 114 -2.66 -25.31 12.24
N GLY A 115 -3.85 -25.26 12.83
CA GLY A 115 -4.37 -24.03 13.44
C GLY A 115 -5.11 -23.07 12.49
N ALA A 116 -5.28 -23.41 11.21
CA ALA A 116 -6.07 -22.60 10.26
C ALA A 116 -7.49 -22.29 10.75
N TYR A 117 -8.14 -23.26 11.43
CA TYR A 117 -9.47 -23.08 12.01
C TYR A 117 -9.55 -21.92 13.01
N LYS A 118 -8.51 -21.69 13.84
CA LYS A 118 -8.49 -20.58 14.81
C LYS A 118 -8.50 -19.22 14.12
N GLY A 119 -7.79 -19.10 12.99
CA GLY A 119 -7.78 -17.88 12.18
C GLY A 119 -9.14 -17.62 11.53
N ILE A 120 -9.78 -18.66 10.99
CA ILE A 120 -11.11 -18.58 10.38
C ILE A 120 -12.17 -18.22 11.43
N GLU A 121 -12.14 -18.87 12.60
CA GLU A 121 -13.04 -18.59 13.72
C GLU A 121 -12.85 -17.16 14.25
N PHE A 122 -11.62 -16.68 14.33
CA PHE A 122 -11.33 -15.29 14.70
C PHE A 122 -11.93 -14.30 13.69
N TYR A 123 -11.76 -14.54 12.39
CA TYR A 123 -12.24 -13.66 11.32
C TYR A 123 -13.78 -13.66 11.21
N ILE A 124 -14.41 -14.84 11.24
CA ILE A 124 -15.86 -14.99 11.00
C ILE A 124 -16.65 -14.86 12.31
N GLY A 125 -16.17 -15.44 13.41
CA GLY A 125 -16.95 -15.62 14.64
C GLY A 125 -16.79 -14.53 15.71
N ARG A 126 -15.67 -13.79 15.73
CA ARG A 126 -15.35 -12.81 16.81
C ARG A 126 -15.47 -11.35 16.39
N GLN A 127 -15.61 -11.09 15.08
CA GLN A 127 -15.76 -9.75 14.50
C GLN A 127 -17.22 -9.39 14.17
N SER A 128 -18.16 -10.32 14.33
CA SER A 128 -19.61 -10.13 14.13
C SER A 128 -20.34 -9.48 15.31
N ASP A 129 -19.64 -9.11 16.39
CA ASP A 129 -20.23 -8.40 17.53
C ASP A 129 -20.56 -6.95 17.13
N PHE A 130 -21.84 -6.68 16.84
CA PHE A 130 -22.36 -5.34 16.52
C PHE A 130 -22.04 -4.28 17.60
N SER A 131 -21.75 -4.70 18.82
CA SER A 131 -21.31 -3.87 19.95
C SER A 131 -19.99 -3.14 19.66
N LYS A 132 -19.09 -3.73 18.85
CA LYS A 132 -17.80 -3.10 18.48
C LYS A 132 -17.92 -2.05 17.39
N LEU A 133 -19.02 -2.03 16.63
CA LEU A 133 -19.26 -0.99 15.62
C LEU A 133 -19.61 0.36 16.26
N ALA A 134 -20.22 0.34 17.45
CA ALA A 134 -20.54 1.55 18.21
C ALA A 134 -19.31 2.16 18.91
N ASP A 135 -18.29 1.34 19.21
CA ASP A 135 -17.08 1.74 19.94
C ASP A 135 -15.87 2.01 19.02
N ALA A 136 -15.98 1.65 17.74
CA ALA A 136 -14.92 1.81 16.74
C ALA A 136 -14.58 3.28 16.42
N GLU A 137 -15.45 4.23 16.76
CA GLU A 137 -15.21 5.66 16.56
C GLU A 137 -14.24 6.24 17.61
N HIS A 138 -14.26 5.75 18.87
CA HIS A 138 -13.44 6.30 19.96
C HIS A 138 -12.01 5.73 20.03
N HIS A 139 -11.75 4.58 19.43
CA HIS A 139 -10.42 3.92 19.46
C HIS A 139 -9.48 4.31 18.30
N SER A 140 -9.84 5.28 17.46
CA SER A 140 -9.00 5.71 16.33
C SER A 140 -7.67 6.39 16.72
N PHE A 141 -7.48 6.82 17.98
CA PHE A 141 -6.31 7.59 18.39
C PHE A 141 -5.17 6.78 19.04
N TYR A 142 -5.44 5.65 19.71
CA TYR A 142 -4.38 4.78 20.27
C TYR A 142 -3.79 3.78 19.25
N HIS A 143 -4.32 3.79 18.04
CA HIS A 143 -3.97 2.89 16.96
C HIS A 143 -2.92 3.50 16.01
N ILE A 144 -2.24 4.60 16.35
CA ILE A 144 -1.27 5.27 15.44
C ILE A 144 -0.09 4.33 15.09
N ASN A 145 0.31 3.43 16.00
CA ASN A 145 1.29 2.38 15.71
C ASN A 145 0.71 1.15 14.98
N CYS A 146 -0.62 0.94 14.99
CA CYS A 146 -1.27 -0.20 14.35
C CYS A 146 -1.96 0.12 13.01
N ILE A 147 -2.31 1.38 12.73
CA ILE A 147 -2.91 1.83 11.47
C ILE A 147 -1.91 1.69 10.32
N HIS A 148 -0.61 1.80 10.61
CA HIS A 148 0.45 1.54 9.64
C HIS A 148 0.46 0.09 9.10
N TRP A 149 -0.23 -0.84 9.78
CA TRP A 149 -0.40 -2.22 9.35
C TRP A 149 -1.64 -2.47 8.49
N LEU A 150 -2.59 -1.55 8.39
CA LEU A 150 -3.80 -1.76 7.61
C LEU A 150 -3.54 -1.39 6.14
N GLY A 151 -3.18 -2.39 5.32
CA GLY A 151 -2.88 -2.23 3.90
C GLY A 151 -1.44 -2.61 3.57
N ILE A 152 -0.57 -1.60 3.37
CA ILE A 152 0.83 -1.80 2.94
C ILE A 152 1.61 -2.65 3.97
N GLY A 153 1.48 -2.37 5.27
CA GLY A 153 2.15 -3.15 6.29
C GLY A 153 1.70 -4.62 6.33
N LEU A 154 0.40 -4.89 6.12
CA LEU A 154 -0.08 -6.27 5.99
C LEU A 154 0.60 -6.97 4.80
N ALA A 155 0.58 -6.33 3.63
CA ALA A 155 1.13 -6.84 2.37
C ALA A 155 2.65 -7.10 2.42
N PHE A 156 3.42 -6.19 3.04
CA PHE A 156 4.89 -6.21 2.94
C PHE A 156 5.63 -6.61 4.22
N VAL A 157 4.92 -6.79 5.33
CA VAL A 157 5.51 -7.27 6.59
C VAL A 157 4.82 -8.53 7.08
N ALA A 158 3.51 -8.48 7.33
CA ALA A 158 2.79 -9.60 7.94
C ALA A 158 2.71 -10.84 7.01
N TYR A 159 2.35 -10.65 5.74
CA TYR A 159 2.30 -11.78 4.79
C TYR A 159 3.68 -12.40 4.54
N PRO A 160 4.76 -11.64 4.23
CA PRO A 160 6.08 -12.22 4.05
C PRO A 160 6.60 -12.95 5.28
N GLU A 161 6.28 -12.46 6.48
CA GLU A 161 6.61 -13.13 7.75
C GLU A 161 5.90 -14.48 7.89
N ALA A 162 4.60 -14.54 7.56
CA ALA A 162 3.86 -15.81 7.53
C ALA A 162 4.38 -16.77 6.45
N LEU A 163 4.71 -16.25 5.26
CA LEU A 163 5.23 -17.06 4.16
C LEU A 163 6.64 -17.61 4.44
N ALA A 164 7.45 -16.88 5.21
CA ALA A 164 8.79 -17.31 5.62
C ALA A 164 8.76 -18.56 6.52
N GLN A 165 7.64 -18.82 7.20
CA GLN A 165 7.44 -19.99 8.05
C GLN A 165 7.04 -21.26 7.26
N LEU A 166 6.69 -21.12 5.98
CA LEU A 166 6.31 -22.25 5.14
C LEU A 166 7.54 -23.01 4.63
N PRO A 167 7.44 -24.36 4.46
CA PRO A 167 8.44 -25.09 3.71
C PRO A 167 8.51 -24.53 2.28
N TRP A 168 9.73 -24.38 1.76
CA TRP A 168 9.99 -23.75 0.46
C TRP A 168 9.53 -22.29 0.38
N ALA A 169 9.72 -21.52 1.46
CA ALA A 169 9.39 -20.09 1.54
C ALA A 169 9.71 -19.25 0.28
N PRO A 170 10.87 -19.40 -0.39
CA PRO A 170 11.18 -18.59 -1.58
C PRO A 170 10.15 -18.74 -2.71
N PHE A 171 9.62 -19.95 -2.91
CA PHE A 171 8.60 -20.20 -3.94
C PHE A 171 7.31 -19.43 -3.65
N TRP A 172 6.82 -19.50 -2.40
CA TRP A 172 5.59 -18.84 -1.99
C TRP A 172 5.72 -17.32 -1.99
N SER A 173 6.87 -16.78 -1.58
CA SER A 173 7.15 -15.34 -1.62
C SER A 173 7.17 -14.81 -3.06
N ILE A 174 7.84 -15.48 -3.99
CA ILE A 174 7.87 -15.07 -5.41
C ILE A 174 6.46 -15.03 -5.98
N LEU A 175 5.67 -16.08 -5.72
CA LEU A 175 4.31 -16.21 -6.22
C LEU A 175 3.38 -15.12 -5.63
N PHE A 176 3.50 -14.82 -4.34
CA PHE A 176 2.76 -13.76 -3.66
C PHE A 176 3.14 -12.35 -4.13
N PHE A 177 4.43 -12.03 -4.20
CA PHE A 177 4.87 -10.70 -4.65
C PHE A 177 4.64 -10.48 -6.15
N PHE A 178 4.78 -11.53 -6.97
CA PHE A 178 4.42 -11.45 -8.39
C PHE A 178 2.90 -11.24 -8.56
N MET A 179 2.07 -11.86 -7.72
CA MET A 179 0.64 -11.53 -7.67
C MET A 179 0.42 -10.05 -7.32
N LEU A 180 1.01 -9.55 -6.23
CA LEU A 180 0.86 -8.13 -5.84
C LEU A 180 1.29 -7.18 -6.96
N LEU A 181 2.38 -7.50 -7.64
CA LEU A 181 2.87 -6.76 -8.80
C LEU A 181 1.84 -6.78 -9.95
N THR A 182 1.25 -7.93 -10.28
CA THR A 182 0.22 -8.02 -11.33
C THR A 182 -1.06 -7.26 -10.99
N LEU A 183 -1.49 -7.27 -9.72
CA LEU A 183 -2.63 -6.48 -9.23
C LEU A 183 -2.36 -4.97 -9.35
N GLY A 184 -1.15 -4.54 -9.00
CA GLY A 184 -0.72 -3.16 -9.18
C GLY A 184 -0.73 -2.73 -10.65
N PHE A 185 -0.16 -3.56 -11.53
CA PHE A 185 -0.13 -3.27 -12.97
C PHE A 185 -1.52 -3.24 -13.60
N SER A 186 -2.45 -4.12 -13.21
CA SER A 186 -3.81 -4.12 -13.79
C SER A 186 -4.55 -2.80 -13.53
N SER A 187 -4.46 -2.27 -12.31
CA SER A 187 -5.03 -0.96 -11.95
C SER A 187 -4.36 0.17 -12.73
N GLN A 188 -3.02 0.16 -12.78
CA GLN A 188 -2.26 1.20 -13.46
C GLN A 188 -2.54 1.23 -14.96
N PHE A 189 -2.74 0.08 -15.62
CA PHE A 189 -3.10 0.04 -17.04
C PHE A 189 -4.43 0.75 -17.31
N ALA A 190 -5.48 0.47 -16.52
CA ALA A 190 -6.78 1.11 -16.69
C ALA A 190 -6.71 2.63 -16.44
N GLY A 191 -6.03 3.06 -15.37
CA GLY A 191 -5.84 4.48 -15.06
C GLY A 191 -5.08 5.22 -16.16
N PHE A 192 -3.96 4.68 -16.62
CA PHE A 192 -3.19 5.28 -17.71
C PHE A 192 -3.97 5.32 -19.01
N GLU A 193 -4.65 4.24 -19.37
CA GLU A 193 -5.45 4.15 -20.58
C GLU A 193 -6.56 5.19 -20.59
N THR A 194 -7.19 5.44 -19.44
CA THR A 194 -8.21 6.48 -19.27
C THR A 194 -7.63 7.86 -19.56
N ILE A 195 -6.51 8.21 -18.94
CA ILE A 195 -5.85 9.52 -19.14
C ILE A 195 -5.42 9.72 -20.60
N ILE A 196 -4.82 8.70 -21.21
CA ILE A 196 -4.38 8.77 -22.60
C ILE A 196 -5.58 8.93 -23.54
N THR A 197 -6.68 8.21 -23.27
CA THR A 197 -7.89 8.27 -24.09
C THR A 197 -8.59 9.62 -23.97
N THR A 198 -8.75 10.16 -22.75
CA THR A 198 -9.37 11.47 -22.54
C THR A 198 -8.60 12.59 -23.24
N LEU A 199 -7.26 12.57 -23.17
CA LEU A 199 -6.42 13.53 -23.89
C LEU A 199 -6.56 13.39 -25.42
N LEU A 200 -6.57 12.16 -25.93
CA LEU A 200 -6.75 11.89 -27.36
C LEU A 200 -8.11 12.34 -27.88
N ASP A 201 -9.16 12.24 -27.06
CA ASP A 201 -10.51 12.66 -27.41
C ASP A 201 -10.68 14.19 -27.37
N GLN A 202 -9.94 14.88 -26.50
CA GLN A 202 -9.97 16.34 -26.43
C GLN A 202 -9.28 17.03 -27.62
N PHE A 203 -8.15 16.49 -28.11
CA PHE A 203 -7.46 17.04 -29.30
C PHE A 203 -7.17 15.98 -30.38
N PRO A 204 -8.21 15.46 -31.06
CA PRO A 204 -8.11 14.28 -31.91
C PRO A 204 -7.26 14.49 -33.17
N LYS A 205 -7.22 15.71 -33.72
CA LYS A 205 -6.47 16.01 -34.94
C LYS A 205 -4.94 16.05 -34.73
N PHE A 206 -4.49 16.50 -33.57
CA PHE A 206 -3.05 16.67 -33.28
C PHE A 206 -2.46 15.45 -32.55
N LEU A 207 -3.15 14.96 -31.52
CA LEU A 207 -2.61 13.95 -30.60
C LEU A 207 -2.67 12.52 -31.16
N ARG A 208 -3.60 12.20 -32.08
CA ARG A 208 -3.67 10.86 -32.69
C ARG A 208 -2.45 10.51 -33.53
N SER A 209 -1.94 11.46 -34.31
CA SER A 209 -0.73 11.26 -35.13
C SER A 209 0.52 11.07 -34.27
N LYS A 210 0.57 11.73 -33.11
CA LYS A 210 1.69 11.70 -32.17
C LYS A 210 1.43 10.87 -30.91
N ARG A 211 0.57 9.85 -31.01
CA ARG A 211 0.13 9.03 -29.86
C ARG A 211 1.29 8.45 -29.05
N LEU A 212 2.36 8.02 -29.71
CA LEU A 212 3.53 7.47 -29.02
C LEU A 212 4.23 8.53 -28.16
N TYR A 213 4.45 9.74 -28.70
CA TYR A 213 5.04 10.86 -27.97
C TYR A 213 4.16 11.32 -26.79
N LEU A 214 2.84 11.26 -26.94
CA LEU A 214 1.89 11.53 -25.86
C LEU A 214 2.07 10.52 -24.73
N ILE A 215 2.08 9.22 -25.03
CA ILE A 215 2.25 8.17 -24.02
C ILE A 215 3.58 8.32 -23.28
N THR A 216 4.68 8.55 -24.01
CA THR A 216 6.00 8.75 -23.37
C THR A 216 6.03 10.03 -22.55
N GLY A 217 5.42 11.12 -23.03
CA GLY A 217 5.37 12.40 -22.31
C GLY A 217 4.56 12.29 -21.01
N VAL A 218 3.38 11.67 -21.05
CA VAL A 218 2.55 11.42 -19.87
C VAL A 218 3.25 10.46 -18.90
N SER A 219 3.88 9.39 -19.40
CA SER A 219 4.67 8.47 -18.57
C SER A 219 5.84 9.16 -17.85
N PHE A 220 6.55 10.02 -18.56
CA PHE A 220 7.64 10.81 -17.98
C PHE A 220 7.14 11.81 -16.94
N LEU A 221 6.01 12.51 -17.19
CA LEU A 221 5.41 13.42 -16.23
C LEU A 221 5.03 12.69 -14.93
N PHE A 222 4.37 11.54 -15.03
CA PHE A 222 3.99 10.73 -13.87
C PHE A 222 5.19 10.07 -13.17
N TYR A 223 6.30 9.83 -13.87
CA TYR A 223 7.55 9.42 -13.26
C TYR A 223 8.14 10.53 -12.39
N LEU A 224 8.16 11.78 -12.89
CA LEU A 224 8.62 12.94 -12.12
C LEU A 224 7.75 13.20 -10.89
N LEU A 225 6.42 13.14 -11.02
CA LEU A 225 5.50 13.26 -9.88
C LEU A 225 5.69 12.13 -8.86
N GLY A 226 5.99 10.91 -9.33
CA GLY A 226 6.24 9.77 -8.46
C GLY A 226 7.56 9.83 -7.69
N PHE A 227 8.47 10.73 -8.05
CA PHE A 227 9.77 10.88 -7.39
C PHE A 227 9.64 11.28 -5.92
N LEU A 228 8.63 12.11 -5.59
CA LEU A 228 8.32 12.51 -4.22
C LEU A 228 7.99 11.30 -3.32
N LEU A 229 7.34 10.27 -3.89
CA LEU A 229 6.94 9.05 -3.17
C LEU A 229 8.08 8.04 -2.99
N VAL A 230 9.21 8.27 -3.65
CA VAL A 230 10.41 7.39 -3.65
C VAL A 230 11.51 7.91 -2.71
N THR A 231 11.27 9.05 -2.08
CA THR A 231 12.14 9.56 -1.00
C THR A 231 12.07 8.69 0.24
N GLN A 232 13.02 8.82 1.16
CA GLN A 232 12.99 8.12 2.46
C GLN A 232 11.74 8.48 3.28
N ALA A 233 11.20 9.69 3.11
CA ALA A 233 9.91 10.11 3.68
C ALA A 233 8.68 9.64 2.86
N GLY A 234 8.88 8.92 1.75
CA GLY A 234 7.85 8.57 0.77
C GLY A 234 6.64 7.84 1.36
N ILE A 235 6.85 6.98 2.36
CA ILE A 235 5.76 6.27 3.04
C ILE A 235 4.80 7.21 3.79
N TYR A 236 5.30 8.32 4.34
CA TYR A 236 4.45 9.32 4.97
C TYR A 236 3.58 10.05 3.94
N TRP A 237 4.17 10.40 2.80
CA TRP A 237 3.46 10.99 1.67
C TRP A 237 2.39 10.05 1.11
N ILE A 238 2.70 8.76 0.97
CA ILE A 238 1.74 7.74 0.54
C ILE A 238 0.55 7.68 1.50
N ASN A 239 0.81 7.60 2.80
CA ASN A 239 -0.26 7.53 3.81
C ASN A 239 -1.13 8.80 3.82
N LEU A 240 -0.52 9.97 3.64
CA LEU A 240 -1.24 11.25 3.55
C LEU A 240 -2.15 11.28 2.30
N ILE A 241 -1.62 10.89 1.14
CA ILE A 241 -2.37 10.87 -0.13
C ILE A 241 -3.50 9.85 -0.07
N ASP A 242 -3.25 8.66 0.48
CA ASP A 242 -4.26 7.61 0.59
C ASP A 242 -5.43 8.07 1.48
N HIS A 243 -5.13 8.66 2.63
CA HIS A 243 -6.15 9.14 3.54
C HIS A 243 -6.97 10.31 2.97
N PHE A 244 -6.29 11.34 2.47
CA PHE A 244 -6.96 12.58 2.06
C PHE A 244 -7.42 12.58 0.61
N CYS A 245 -6.56 12.19 -0.34
CA CYS A 245 -6.87 12.25 -1.76
C CYS A 245 -7.72 11.06 -2.22
N ILE A 246 -7.37 9.84 -1.79
CA ILE A 246 -8.07 8.62 -2.23
C ILE A 246 -9.33 8.41 -1.39
N GLY A 247 -9.22 8.47 -0.07
CA GLY A 247 -10.35 8.28 0.85
C GLY A 247 -11.48 9.30 0.62
N TRP A 248 -11.23 10.57 0.98
CA TRP A 248 -12.26 11.62 0.86
C TRP A 248 -12.50 12.08 -0.57
N GLY A 249 -11.45 12.21 -1.37
CA GLY A 249 -11.53 12.76 -2.73
C GLY A 249 -12.39 11.90 -3.67
N LEU A 250 -12.27 10.57 -3.64
CA LEU A 250 -13.10 9.70 -4.49
C LEU A 250 -14.57 9.74 -4.10
N ILE A 251 -14.88 9.81 -2.81
CA ILE A 251 -16.27 9.91 -2.32
C ILE A 251 -16.90 11.21 -2.83
N VAL A 252 -16.20 12.34 -2.68
CA VAL A 252 -16.69 13.64 -3.16
C VAL A 252 -16.86 13.63 -4.68
N SER A 253 -15.90 13.09 -5.44
CA SER A 253 -16.00 12.98 -6.89
C SER A 253 -17.22 12.16 -7.32
N ALA A 254 -17.44 11.00 -6.70
CA ALA A 254 -18.58 10.13 -7.01
C ALA A 254 -19.92 10.80 -6.67
N LEU A 255 -20.01 11.53 -5.54
CA LEU A 255 -21.21 12.28 -5.18
C LEU A 255 -21.52 13.40 -6.20
N LEU A 256 -20.50 14.14 -6.63
CA LEU A 256 -20.66 15.20 -7.63
C LEU A 256 -21.12 14.64 -8.99
N GLU A 257 -20.60 13.49 -9.41
CA GLU A 257 -21.06 12.79 -10.62
C GLU A 257 -22.53 12.37 -10.53
N LEU A 258 -22.93 11.77 -9.39
CA LEU A 258 -24.32 11.35 -9.17
C LEU A 258 -25.30 12.54 -9.14
N ILE A 259 -24.91 13.64 -8.49
CA ILE A 259 -25.70 14.88 -8.47
C ILE A 259 -25.80 15.48 -9.87
N GLY A 260 -24.67 15.56 -10.58
CA GLY A 260 -24.61 16.07 -11.95
C GLY A 260 -25.52 15.31 -12.90
N LEU A 261 -25.46 13.97 -12.88
CA LEU A 261 -26.32 13.11 -13.69
C LEU A 261 -27.81 13.27 -13.32
N SER A 262 -28.11 13.31 -12.03
CA SER A 262 -29.50 13.43 -11.55
C SER A 262 -30.12 14.79 -11.92
N TRP A 263 -29.36 15.89 -11.80
CA TRP A 263 -29.90 17.23 -11.98
C TRP A 263 -29.89 17.71 -13.43
N ILE A 264 -28.80 17.43 -14.18
CA ILE A 264 -28.64 17.87 -15.57
C ILE A 264 -29.34 16.89 -16.51
N TYR A 265 -29.05 15.60 -16.36
CA TYR A 265 -29.58 14.56 -17.25
C TYR A 265 -31.04 14.21 -16.92
N GLY A 266 -31.39 14.15 -15.63
CA GLY A 266 -32.78 13.92 -15.19
C GLY A 266 -33.77 15.01 -15.63
N LYS A 267 -33.34 16.29 -15.64
CA LYS A 267 -34.15 17.39 -16.18
C LYS A 267 -34.27 17.34 -17.72
N CYS A 268 -33.21 16.93 -18.41
CA CYS A 268 -33.20 16.85 -19.86
C CYS A 268 -34.11 15.72 -20.38
N ASN A 269 -34.12 14.56 -19.71
CA ASN A 269 -34.99 13.44 -20.09
C ASN A 269 -36.48 13.73 -19.84
N LYS A 270 -36.82 14.44 -18.75
CA LYS A 270 -38.20 14.90 -18.49
C LYS A 270 -38.73 15.83 -19.60
N LYS A 271 -37.89 16.68 -20.19
CA LYS A 271 -38.28 17.51 -21.35
C LYS A 271 -38.46 16.70 -22.63
N ARG A 272 -37.69 15.63 -22.84
CA ARG A 272 -37.80 14.77 -24.03
C ARG A 272 -39.07 13.90 -24.04
N ILE A 273 -39.58 13.52 -22.86
CA ILE A 273 -40.82 12.74 -22.71
C ILE A 273 -42.07 13.63 -22.90
N GLN A 274 -41.98 14.94 -22.64
CA GLN A 274 -43.09 15.89 -22.80
C GLN A 274 -43.25 16.42 -24.24
N ILE A 275 -42.32 16.08 -25.15
CA ILE A 275 -42.33 16.51 -26.58
C ILE A 275 -42.76 15.34 -27.49
N LYS A 276 -43.04 14.17 -26.93
CA LYS A 276 -43.55 12.98 -27.64
C LYS A 276 -44.97 12.69 -27.17
#